data_AF-A0A438FIR9-F1
#
_entry.id   AF-A0A438FIR9-F1
#
_cell.length_a   1.000
_cell.length_b   1.000
_cell.length_c   1.000
_cell.angle_alpha   90.00
_cell.angle_beta   90.00
_cell.angle_gamma   90.00
#
_symmetry.space_group_name_H-M   'P 1'
#
loop_
_entity.id
_entity.type
_entity.pdbx_description
1 polymer ?
#
loop_
_entity_poly.entity_id
_entity_poly.type
_entity_poly.pdbx_seq_one_letter_code
_entity_poly.pdbx_strand_id
1 'polypeptide(L)'
;MKSLEELDLSKNQFSGNIPSTISLLQNLLQLYLSHNRLQGRIPPNFDDLVSLEYLDLSGNNLSGFIPKSLEALKYLKYLNVSFNKLQGEIPNGGPFANFTAESFISNLALCGAPRFQVMACEKDTRRNAKSLLLKCIVPLSVSLSTIILVVLFVLWKRRQTKLETLVQVDLSHPRMRTIISQQELLYATSYFCEDNLIGKGSLGMVYKGVLSDG
;
A
#
# COMPACT_ATOMS: atom_id res chain seq x y z
N MET A 1 27.66 -19.92 -49.93
CA MET A 1 28.21 -19.48 -48.64
C MET A 1 27.89 -20.57 -47.63
N LYS A 2 28.83 -20.97 -46.77
CA LYS A 2 28.54 -21.95 -45.72
C LYS A 2 27.78 -21.24 -44.60
N SER A 3 26.53 -21.62 -44.37
CA SER A 3 25.75 -21.21 -43.19
C SER A 3 26.13 -22.08 -42.00
N LEU A 4 26.22 -21.49 -40.81
CA LEU A 4 26.38 -22.25 -39.58
C LEU A 4 25.03 -22.85 -39.20
N GLU A 5 24.93 -24.17 -39.19
CA GLU A 5 23.71 -24.91 -38.82
C GLU A 5 23.80 -25.49 -37.41
N GLU A 6 25.01 -25.75 -36.92
CA GLU A 6 25.25 -26.29 -35.59
C GLU A 6 26.35 -25.49 -34.90
N LEU A 7 26.08 -25.10 -33.65
CA LEU A 7 27.04 -24.47 -32.76
C LEU A 7 27.00 -25.18 -31.41
N ASP A 8 27.99 -26.06 -31.19
CA ASP A 8 28.22 -26.70 -29.91
C ASP A 8 29.42 -26.06 -29.20
N LEU A 9 29.14 -25.38 -28.08
CA LEU A 9 30.09 -24.78 -27.16
C LEU A 9 29.93 -25.36 -25.75
N SER A 10 29.25 -26.50 -25.63
CA SER A 10 28.95 -27.13 -24.35
C SER A 10 30.22 -27.59 -23.61
N LYS A 11 30.11 -27.79 -22.29
CA LYS A 11 31.17 -28.36 -21.43
C LYS A 11 32.47 -27.56 -21.44
N ASN A 12 32.34 -26.24 -21.39
CA ASN A 12 33.46 -25.30 -21.36
C ASN A 12 33.41 -24.44 -20.08
N GLN A 13 34.25 -23.41 -20.03
CA GLN A 13 34.29 -22.43 -18.93
C GLN A 13 33.85 -21.04 -19.37
N PHE A 14 33.06 -20.93 -20.46
CA PHE A 14 32.57 -19.63 -20.93
C PHE A 14 31.74 -18.94 -19.85
N SER A 15 31.99 -17.66 -19.67
CA SER A 15 31.37 -16.82 -18.65
C SER A 15 30.87 -15.51 -19.24
N GLY A 16 30.11 -14.75 -18.46
CA GLY A 16 29.43 -13.55 -18.96
C GLY A 16 28.09 -13.89 -19.60
N ASN A 17 27.53 -12.93 -20.34
CA ASN A 17 26.19 -13.07 -20.89
C ASN A 17 26.21 -13.75 -22.26
N ILE A 18 25.11 -14.41 -22.62
CA ILE A 18 24.88 -14.81 -24.01
C ILE A 18 24.70 -13.52 -24.85
N PRO A 19 25.52 -13.29 -25.87
CA PRO A 19 25.42 -12.07 -26.67
C PRO A 19 24.16 -12.11 -27.54
N SER A 20 23.46 -10.97 -27.65
CA SER A 20 22.26 -10.87 -28.49
C SER A 20 22.57 -11.12 -29.97
N THR A 21 23.80 -10.90 -30.41
CA THR A 21 24.25 -11.12 -31.79
C THR A 21 24.15 -12.58 -32.24
N ILE A 22 23.96 -13.54 -31.33
CA ILE A 22 23.71 -14.93 -31.71
C ILE A 22 22.45 -15.07 -32.56
N SER A 23 21.48 -14.15 -32.40
CA SER A 23 20.23 -14.10 -33.16
C SER A 23 20.42 -13.84 -34.66
N LEU A 24 21.61 -13.37 -35.08
CA LEU A 24 21.96 -13.19 -36.49
C LEU A 24 22.17 -14.51 -37.24
N LEU A 25 22.31 -15.63 -36.52
CA LEU A 25 22.52 -16.97 -37.08
C LEU A 25 21.18 -17.62 -37.46
N GLN A 26 20.43 -17.02 -38.37
CA GLN A 26 19.05 -17.44 -38.71
C GLN A 26 18.92 -18.86 -39.29
N ASN A 27 20.02 -19.42 -39.82
CA ASN A 27 20.10 -20.79 -40.35
C ASN A 27 20.55 -21.81 -39.29
N LEU A 28 20.77 -21.38 -38.04
CA LEU A 28 21.19 -22.27 -36.96
C LEU A 28 20.04 -23.21 -36.59
N LEU A 29 20.28 -24.51 -36.69
CA LEU A 29 19.38 -25.59 -36.33
C LEU A 29 19.62 -26.06 -34.89
N GLN A 30 20.88 -26.04 -34.45
CA GLN A 30 21.28 -26.58 -33.15
C GLN A 30 22.21 -25.64 -32.41
N LEU A 31 21.85 -25.30 -31.18
CA LEU A 31 22.64 -24.46 -30.28
C LEU A 31 22.81 -25.14 -28.93
N TYR A 32 24.03 -25.58 -28.64
CA TYR A 32 24.41 -26.19 -27.36
C TYR A 32 25.38 -25.28 -26.61
N LEU A 33 24.92 -24.71 -25.49
CA LEU A 33 25.70 -23.87 -24.58
C LEU A 33 25.80 -24.49 -23.18
N SER A 34 25.39 -25.76 -23.03
CA SER A 34 25.23 -26.40 -21.74
C SER A 34 26.56 -26.59 -20.98
N HIS A 35 26.49 -26.73 -19.66
CA HIS A 35 27.66 -26.95 -18.80
C HIS A 35 28.76 -25.90 -18.99
N ASN A 36 28.41 -24.63 -18.80
CA ASN A 36 29.32 -23.49 -18.80
C ASN A 36 29.11 -22.65 -17.54
N ARG A 37 29.68 -21.44 -17.50
CA ARG A 37 29.49 -20.43 -16.43
C ARG A 37 28.74 -19.20 -16.95
N LEU A 38 27.89 -19.36 -17.98
CA LEU A 38 27.14 -18.26 -18.56
C LEU A 38 26.14 -17.71 -17.54
N GLN A 39 25.94 -16.40 -17.55
CA GLN A 39 25.12 -15.67 -16.60
C GLN A 39 24.22 -14.64 -17.29
N GLY A 40 23.50 -13.84 -16.52
CA GLY A 40 22.58 -12.84 -17.07
C GLY A 40 21.29 -13.50 -17.57
N ARG A 41 20.62 -12.89 -18.55
CA ARG A 41 19.31 -13.33 -19.06
C ARG A 41 19.47 -14.07 -20.38
N ILE A 42 18.51 -14.93 -20.71
CA ILE A 42 18.34 -15.43 -22.08
C ILE A 42 17.93 -14.24 -22.95
N PRO A 43 18.65 -13.95 -24.06
CA PRO A 43 18.31 -12.82 -24.93
C PRO A 43 16.90 -12.94 -25.50
N PRO A 44 16.10 -11.87 -25.51
CA PRO A 44 14.73 -11.93 -26.01
C PRO A 44 14.65 -12.16 -27.52
N ASN A 45 15.68 -11.74 -28.28
CA ASN A 45 15.82 -11.89 -29.73
C ASN A 45 16.05 -13.33 -30.21
N PHE A 46 15.93 -14.34 -29.34
CA PHE A 46 16.06 -15.74 -29.76
C PHE A 46 14.95 -16.17 -30.72
N ASP A 47 13.85 -15.41 -30.81
CA ASP A 47 12.81 -15.57 -31.82
C ASP A 47 13.30 -15.34 -33.26
N ASP A 48 14.41 -14.62 -33.47
CA ASP A 48 15.02 -14.46 -34.79
C ASP A 48 15.72 -15.75 -35.29
N LEU A 49 15.99 -16.72 -34.40
CA LEU A 49 16.56 -18.03 -34.76
C LEU A 49 15.48 -18.94 -35.36
N VAL A 50 14.86 -18.48 -36.44
CA VAL A 50 13.64 -19.06 -37.00
C VAL A 50 13.76 -20.52 -37.43
N SER A 51 14.98 -21.02 -37.67
CA SER A 51 15.25 -22.41 -38.06
C SER A 51 15.60 -23.33 -36.88
N LEU A 52 15.69 -22.78 -35.66
CA LEU A 52 16.23 -23.50 -34.50
C LEU A 52 15.33 -24.68 -34.11
N GLU A 53 15.96 -25.84 -33.97
CA GLU A 53 15.31 -27.10 -33.58
C GLU A 53 15.75 -27.59 -32.20
N TYR A 54 17.03 -27.37 -31.83
CA TYR A 54 17.61 -27.80 -30.56
C TYR A 54 18.26 -26.64 -29.83
N LEU A 55 17.81 -26.40 -28.60
CA LEU A 55 18.38 -25.39 -27.71
C LEU A 55 18.72 -26.00 -26.34
N ASP A 56 20.00 -26.13 -26.04
CA ASP A 56 20.47 -26.56 -24.72
C ASP A 56 21.25 -25.45 -24.02
N LEU A 57 20.66 -24.91 -22.95
CA LEU A 57 21.23 -23.90 -22.08
C LEU A 57 21.47 -24.44 -20.65
N SER A 58 21.33 -25.75 -20.45
CA SER A 58 21.33 -26.36 -19.13
C SER A 58 22.68 -26.28 -18.42
N GLY A 59 22.68 -26.33 -17.09
CA GLY A 59 23.92 -26.32 -16.31
C GLY A 59 24.73 -25.04 -16.48
N ASN A 60 24.07 -23.89 -16.33
CA ASN A 60 24.67 -22.56 -16.37
C ASN A 60 24.21 -21.74 -15.14
N ASN A 61 24.54 -20.46 -15.13
CA ASN A 61 24.16 -19.50 -14.09
C ASN A 61 23.17 -18.44 -14.65
N LEU A 62 22.37 -18.80 -15.66
CA LEU A 62 21.37 -17.91 -16.28
C LEU A 62 20.27 -17.57 -15.28
N SER A 63 19.73 -16.37 -15.38
CA SER A 63 18.79 -15.76 -14.44
C SER A 63 17.72 -14.93 -15.14
N GLY A 64 16.70 -14.49 -14.41
CA GLY A 64 15.57 -13.78 -14.99
C GLY A 64 14.56 -14.73 -15.65
N PHE A 65 13.76 -14.20 -16.57
CA PHE A 65 12.62 -14.93 -17.16
C PHE A 65 13.03 -15.68 -18.42
N ILE A 66 12.33 -16.79 -18.68
CA ILE A 66 12.32 -17.42 -20.01
C ILE A 66 11.56 -16.48 -20.95
N PRO A 67 12.17 -15.94 -22.02
CA PRO A 67 11.49 -15.00 -22.89
C PRO A 67 10.27 -15.64 -23.56
N LYS A 68 9.12 -14.98 -23.45
CA LYS A 68 7.88 -15.45 -24.10
C LYS A 68 8.00 -15.46 -25.63
N SER A 69 8.91 -14.68 -26.21
CA SER A 69 9.21 -14.69 -27.64
C SER A 69 9.65 -16.07 -28.16
N LEU A 70 10.21 -16.94 -27.30
CA LEU A 70 10.53 -18.32 -27.66
C LEU A 70 9.30 -19.15 -28.09
N GLU A 71 8.08 -18.71 -27.75
CA GLU A 71 6.84 -19.33 -28.28
C GLU A 71 6.72 -19.21 -29.81
N ALA A 72 7.45 -18.27 -30.45
CA ALA A 72 7.45 -18.06 -31.90
C ALA A 72 8.31 -19.07 -32.67
N LEU A 73 9.20 -19.81 -32.01
CA LEU A 73 10.10 -20.78 -32.64
C LEU A 73 9.38 -22.07 -33.02
N LYS A 74 8.71 -22.06 -34.18
CA LYS A 74 7.82 -23.14 -34.62
C LYS A 74 8.51 -24.50 -34.83
N TYR A 75 9.81 -24.51 -35.10
CA TYR A 75 10.58 -25.73 -35.34
C TYR A 75 11.34 -26.24 -34.11
N LEU A 76 11.24 -25.54 -32.97
CA LEU A 76 11.94 -25.94 -31.76
C LEU A 76 11.36 -27.24 -31.20
N LYS A 77 12.13 -28.32 -31.29
CA LYS A 77 11.77 -29.69 -30.88
C LYS A 77 12.34 -30.05 -29.52
N TYR A 78 13.48 -29.48 -29.18
CA TYR A 78 14.17 -29.72 -27.91
C TYR A 78 14.55 -28.41 -27.25
N LEU A 79 14.17 -28.29 -25.98
CA LEU A 79 14.58 -27.20 -25.11
C LEU A 79 15.06 -27.80 -23.79
N ASN A 80 16.23 -27.40 -23.34
CA ASN A 80 16.69 -27.69 -21.99
C ASN A 80 17.29 -26.44 -21.35
N VAL A 81 16.65 -25.95 -20.28
CA VAL A 81 17.09 -24.81 -19.48
C VAL A 81 17.27 -25.20 -18.01
N SER A 82 17.31 -26.50 -17.73
CA SER A 82 17.47 -27.05 -16.39
C SER A 82 18.79 -26.62 -15.74
N PHE A 83 18.86 -26.72 -14.42
CA PHE A 83 20.07 -26.37 -13.65
C PHE A 83 20.57 -24.95 -13.96
N ASN A 84 19.68 -23.96 -13.80
CA ASN A 84 19.97 -22.53 -13.89
C ASN A 84 19.34 -21.79 -12.69
N LYS A 85 19.30 -20.45 -12.74
CA LYS A 85 18.68 -19.56 -11.75
C LYS A 85 17.49 -18.79 -12.35
N LEU A 86 16.77 -19.41 -13.30
CA LEU A 86 15.62 -18.80 -13.97
C LEU A 86 14.43 -18.68 -13.01
N GLN A 87 13.57 -17.71 -13.28
CA GLN A 87 12.43 -17.36 -12.43
C GLN A 87 11.20 -16.95 -13.24
N GLY A 88 10.04 -16.96 -12.57
CA GLY A 88 8.76 -16.53 -13.12
C GLY A 88 8.05 -17.60 -13.94
N GLU A 89 7.04 -17.17 -14.69
CA GLU A 89 6.15 -18.07 -15.41
C GLU A 89 6.85 -18.72 -16.62
N ILE A 90 6.80 -20.06 -16.69
CA ILE A 90 7.21 -20.81 -17.87
C ILE A 90 6.21 -20.52 -19.00
N PRO A 91 6.65 -20.09 -20.20
CA PRO A 91 5.78 -19.93 -21.36
C PRO A 91 4.99 -21.21 -21.65
N ASN A 92 3.77 -21.05 -22.16
CA ASN A 92 2.82 -22.15 -22.27
C ASN A 92 2.32 -22.34 -23.71
N GLY A 93 2.65 -21.42 -24.62
CA GLY A 93 2.31 -21.47 -26.04
C GLY A 93 3.39 -22.08 -26.93
N GLY A 94 3.05 -22.24 -28.22
CA GLY A 94 3.99 -22.70 -29.24
C GLY A 94 4.66 -24.03 -28.88
N PRO A 95 5.99 -24.17 -29.05
CA PRO A 95 6.70 -25.41 -28.76
C PRO A 95 6.67 -25.81 -27.27
N PHE A 96 6.39 -24.88 -26.33
CA PHE A 96 6.29 -25.19 -24.89
C PHE A 96 5.12 -26.10 -24.53
N ALA A 97 4.16 -26.28 -25.44
CA ALA A 97 3.12 -27.30 -25.29
C ALA A 97 3.69 -28.72 -25.27
N ASN A 98 4.84 -28.94 -25.92
CA ASN A 98 5.45 -30.26 -26.11
C ASN A 98 6.60 -30.56 -25.14
N PHE A 99 7.11 -29.56 -24.41
CA PHE A 99 8.20 -29.76 -23.46
C PHE A 99 7.72 -30.35 -22.12
N THR A 100 8.58 -31.17 -21.52
CA THR A 100 8.31 -31.85 -20.25
C THR A 100 8.89 -31.08 -19.07
N ALA A 101 8.59 -31.52 -17.86
CA ALA A 101 9.18 -30.95 -16.63
C ALA A 101 10.72 -31.00 -16.63
N GLU A 102 11.33 -32.01 -17.27
CA GLU A 102 12.79 -32.20 -17.34
C GLU A 102 13.52 -31.00 -17.92
N SER A 103 12.92 -30.32 -18.90
CA SER A 103 13.48 -29.10 -19.51
C SER A 103 13.69 -27.97 -18.51
N PHE A 104 13.00 -27.98 -17.36
CA PHE A 104 12.92 -26.85 -16.43
C PHE A 104 13.42 -27.17 -15.02
N ILE A 105 13.80 -28.43 -14.73
CA ILE A 105 14.20 -28.86 -13.37
C ILE A 105 15.36 -28.03 -12.82
N SER A 106 15.46 -27.97 -11.50
CA SER A 106 16.52 -27.25 -10.80
C SER A 106 16.57 -25.74 -11.14
N ASN A 107 15.42 -25.11 -11.39
CA ASN A 107 15.22 -23.65 -11.36
C ASN A 107 14.15 -23.32 -10.31
N LEU A 108 14.59 -23.08 -9.05
CA LEU A 108 13.69 -23.04 -7.88
C LEU A 108 12.60 -21.96 -7.93
N ALA A 109 12.82 -20.89 -8.70
CA ALA A 109 11.91 -19.74 -8.78
C ALA A 109 11.01 -19.77 -10.03
N LEU A 110 11.03 -20.86 -10.82
CA LEU A 110 10.06 -21.04 -11.90
C LEU A 110 8.70 -21.42 -11.33
N CYS A 111 7.67 -20.94 -12.00
CA CYS A 111 6.28 -21.27 -11.74
C CYS A 111 5.53 -21.47 -13.06
N GLY A 112 4.34 -22.07 -13.06
CA GLY A 112 3.56 -22.21 -14.30
C GLY A 112 2.57 -23.35 -14.29
N ALA A 113 2.32 -23.92 -15.47
CA ALA A 113 1.38 -25.01 -15.65
C ALA A 113 1.79 -26.27 -14.85
N PRO A 114 0.84 -27.00 -14.23
CA PRO A 114 1.16 -28.17 -13.40
C PRO A 114 1.98 -29.26 -14.10
N ARG A 115 1.85 -29.38 -15.43
CA ARG A 115 2.62 -30.36 -16.23
C ARG A 115 4.14 -30.19 -16.13
N PHE A 116 4.60 -28.98 -15.82
CA PHE A 116 6.02 -28.68 -15.66
C PHE A 116 6.54 -29.05 -14.27
N GLN A 117 5.68 -29.55 -13.37
CA GLN A 117 6.02 -29.93 -11.99
C GLN A 117 6.68 -28.80 -11.18
N VAL A 118 6.29 -27.56 -11.49
CA VAL A 118 6.69 -26.34 -10.76
C VAL A 118 5.51 -25.79 -9.96
N MET A 119 5.80 -24.86 -9.06
CA MET A 119 4.78 -24.17 -8.27
C MET A 119 3.82 -23.40 -9.19
N ALA A 120 2.56 -23.23 -8.78
CA ALA A 120 1.66 -22.30 -9.48
C ALA A 120 2.14 -20.85 -9.31
N CYS A 121 2.01 -20.03 -10.35
CA CYS A 121 2.38 -18.61 -10.23
C CYS A 121 1.39 -17.85 -9.35
N GLU A 122 1.92 -17.05 -8.41
CA GLU A 122 1.12 -16.21 -7.53
C GLU A 122 0.48 -15.06 -8.33
N LYS A 123 -0.86 -15.06 -8.42
CA LYS A 123 -1.60 -13.94 -9.02
C LYS A 123 -1.70 -12.82 -7.99
N ASP A 124 -0.95 -11.75 -8.21
CA ASP A 124 -0.81 -10.61 -7.30
C ASP A 124 -2.19 -10.03 -6.88
N THR A 125 -2.69 -10.46 -5.73
CA THR A 125 -3.94 -10.01 -5.12
C THR A 125 -3.79 -8.61 -4.50
N ARG A 126 -2.57 -8.07 -4.46
CA ARG A 126 -2.20 -6.84 -3.77
C ARG A 126 -2.64 -5.57 -4.52
N ARG A 127 -2.87 -5.64 -5.84
CA ARG A 127 -3.50 -4.56 -6.63
C ARG A 127 -4.94 -4.25 -6.22
N ASN A 128 -5.70 -5.26 -5.77
CA ASN A 128 -7.10 -5.08 -5.38
C ASN A 128 -7.25 -4.31 -4.06
N ALA A 129 -6.34 -4.50 -3.09
CA ALA A 129 -6.38 -3.78 -1.81
C ALA A 129 -6.18 -2.27 -1.97
N LYS A 130 -5.26 -1.83 -2.85
CA LYS A 130 -5.05 -0.41 -3.15
C LYS A 130 -6.26 0.22 -3.86
N SER A 131 -6.93 -0.55 -4.73
CA SER A 131 -8.16 -0.14 -5.43
C SER A 131 -9.34 0.02 -4.46
N LEU A 132 -9.48 -0.87 -3.46
CA LEU A 132 -10.52 -0.80 -2.43
C LEU A 132 -10.34 0.39 -1.48
N LEU A 133 -9.10 0.67 -1.06
CA LEU A 133 -8.77 1.85 -0.24
C LEU A 133 -9.22 3.15 -0.93
N LEU A 134 -8.92 3.29 -2.22
CA LEU A 134 -9.27 4.48 -2.99
C LEU A 134 -10.78 4.59 -3.27
N LYS A 135 -11.45 3.47 -3.58
CA LYS A 135 -12.85 3.47 -4.00
C LYS A 135 -13.86 3.57 -2.86
N CYS A 136 -13.54 3.08 -1.65
CA CYS A 136 -14.53 2.95 -0.58
C CYS A 136 -14.23 3.82 0.64
N ILE A 137 -12.98 3.94 1.06
CA ILE A 137 -12.65 4.58 2.35
C ILE A 137 -12.62 6.11 2.22
N VAL A 138 -12.09 6.64 1.10
CA VAL A 138 -12.04 8.10 0.86
C VAL A 138 -13.45 8.72 0.78
N PRO A 139 -14.42 8.18 0.01
CA PRO A 139 -15.76 8.75 -0.05
C PRO A 139 -16.47 8.74 1.31
N LEU A 140 -16.36 7.64 2.08
CA LEU A 140 -16.99 7.51 3.39
C LEU A 140 -16.44 8.55 4.39
N SER A 141 -15.13 8.82 4.36
CA SER A 141 -14.55 9.87 5.23
C SER A 141 -15.02 11.28 4.86
N VAL A 142 -15.21 11.56 3.57
CA VAL A 142 -15.69 12.87 3.11
C VAL A 142 -17.16 13.04 3.50
N SER A 143 -18.00 12.02 3.31
CA SER A 143 -19.41 12.05 3.72
C SER A 143 -19.57 12.22 5.23
N LEU A 144 -18.75 11.56 6.05
CA LEU A 144 -18.81 11.73 7.50
C LEU A 144 -18.40 13.15 7.91
N SER A 145 -17.35 13.70 7.28
CA SER A 145 -16.85 15.04 7.56
C SER A 145 -17.88 16.12 7.20
N THR A 146 -18.60 15.98 6.08
CA THR A 146 -19.65 16.93 5.70
C THR A 146 -20.84 16.89 6.66
N ILE A 147 -21.25 15.69 7.10
CA ILE A 147 -22.32 15.54 8.11
C ILE A 147 -21.93 16.24 9.42
N ILE A 148 -20.68 16.05 9.89
CA ILE A 148 -20.18 16.69 11.11
C ILE A 148 -20.21 18.22 10.97
N LEU A 149 -19.75 18.77 9.85
CA LEU A 149 -19.78 20.22 9.60
C LEU A 149 -21.21 20.79 9.58
N VAL A 150 -22.16 20.07 8.98
CA VAL A 150 -23.58 20.48 8.97
C VAL A 150 -24.15 20.48 10.39
N VAL A 151 -23.86 19.45 11.19
CA VAL A 151 -24.31 19.38 12.60
C VAL A 151 -23.73 20.54 13.41
N LEU A 152 -22.42 20.82 13.27
CA LEU A 152 -21.77 21.94 13.95
C LEU A 152 -22.40 23.27 13.53
N PHE A 153 -22.67 23.47 12.24
CA PHE A 153 -23.34 24.66 11.74
C PHE A 153 -24.75 24.82 12.31
N VAL A 154 -25.53 23.73 12.37
CA VAL A 154 -26.88 23.74 12.97
C VAL A 154 -26.82 24.04 14.46
N LEU A 155 -25.88 23.43 15.21
CA LEU A 155 -25.69 23.70 16.63
C LEU A 155 -25.24 25.15 16.88
N TRP A 156 -24.35 25.66 16.04
CA TRP A 156 -23.91 27.05 16.07
C TRP A 156 -25.05 28.02 15.77
N LYS A 157 -25.85 27.75 14.73
CA LYS A 157 -27.04 28.54 14.38
C LYS A 157 -28.10 28.51 15.48
N ARG A 158 -28.33 27.34 16.11
CA ARG A 158 -29.20 27.20 17.29
C ARG A 158 -28.67 27.97 18.50
N ARG A 159 -27.35 27.98 18.70
CA ARG A 159 -26.73 28.80 19.75
C ARG A 159 -26.92 30.29 19.49
N GLN A 160 -26.76 30.74 18.24
CA GLN A 160 -26.99 32.15 17.90
C GLN A 160 -28.44 32.56 18.10
N THR A 161 -29.41 31.77 17.63
CA THR A 161 -30.84 32.05 17.87
C THR A 161 -31.19 32.02 19.35
N LYS A 162 -30.61 31.09 20.15
CA LYS A 162 -30.80 31.05 21.61
C LYS A 162 -30.18 32.27 22.31
N LEU A 163 -29.05 32.77 21.81
CA LEU A 163 -28.39 33.97 22.32
C LEU A 163 -29.23 35.22 22.02
N GLU A 164 -29.83 35.31 20.83
CA GLU A 164 -30.79 36.37 20.48
C GLU A 164 -32.07 36.30 21.32
N THR A 165 -32.58 35.10 21.63
CA THR A 165 -33.75 34.96 22.52
C THR A 165 -33.42 35.34 23.97
N LEU A 166 -32.23 35.02 24.47
CA LEU A 166 -31.78 35.41 25.80
C LEU A 166 -31.62 36.94 25.91
N VAL A 167 -31.11 37.59 24.86
CA VAL A 167 -31.00 39.06 24.80
C VAL A 167 -32.38 39.71 24.81
N GLN A 168 -33.37 39.19 24.07
CA GLN A 168 -34.72 39.76 24.09
C GLN A 168 -35.48 39.54 25.41
N VAL A 169 -35.27 38.41 26.09
CA VAL A 169 -35.92 38.14 27.39
C VAL A 169 -35.32 39.02 28.50
N ASP A 170 -34.01 39.28 28.47
CA ASP A 170 -33.31 40.06 29.51
C ASP A 170 -33.59 41.57 29.43
N LEU A 171 -33.90 42.09 28.25
CA LEU A 171 -34.25 43.51 28.04
C LEU A 171 -35.64 43.91 28.58
N SER A 172 -36.38 42.98 29.19
CA SER A 172 -37.72 43.26 29.71
C SER A 172 -37.79 43.48 31.23
N HIS A 173 -36.75 43.20 32.03
CA HIS A 173 -36.72 43.54 33.47
C HIS A 173 -35.30 43.44 34.08
N PRO A 174 -34.59 44.55 34.36
CA PRO A 174 -33.35 44.50 35.12
C PRO A 174 -33.67 44.39 36.61
N ARG A 175 -33.59 43.19 37.19
CA ARG A 175 -33.37 43.05 38.64
C ARG A 175 -31.86 43.10 38.88
N MET A 176 -31.34 44.27 39.22
CA MET A 176 -30.01 44.41 39.80
C MET A 176 -29.93 43.55 41.07
N ARG A 177 -29.13 42.49 41.04
CA ARG A 177 -28.61 41.87 42.27
C ARG A 177 -27.31 42.59 42.62
N THR A 178 -27.36 43.46 43.61
CA THR A 178 -26.17 44.11 44.16
C THR A 178 -25.35 43.05 44.90
N ILE A 179 -24.11 42.83 44.47
CA ILE A 179 -23.15 41.98 45.20
C ILE A 179 -22.47 42.87 46.23
N ILE A 180 -22.77 42.65 47.51
CA ILE A 180 -22.18 43.40 48.63
C ILE A 180 -20.73 42.95 48.79
N SER A 181 -19.79 43.89 48.82
CA SER A 181 -18.37 43.57 49.02
C SER A 181 -18.08 43.23 50.50
N GLN A 182 -17.02 42.47 50.76
CA GLN A 182 -16.62 42.12 52.13
C GLN A 182 -16.34 43.37 52.99
N GLN A 183 -15.83 44.44 52.38
CA GLN A 183 -15.52 45.68 53.04
C GLN A 183 -16.80 46.45 53.41
N GLU A 184 -17.79 46.44 52.52
CA GLU A 184 -19.11 47.04 52.75
C GLU A 184 -19.88 46.31 53.86
N LEU A 185 -19.77 44.98 53.94
CA LEU A 185 -20.34 44.20 55.04
C LEU A 185 -19.73 44.56 56.41
N LEU A 186 -18.40 44.75 56.45
CA LEU A 186 -17.70 45.16 57.68
C LEU A 186 -18.14 46.55 58.13
N TYR A 187 -18.19 47.53 57.22
CA TYR A 187 -18.68 48.87 57.58
C TYR A 187 -20.15 48.86 57.99
N ALA A 188 -21.00 48.16 57.25
CA ALA A 188 -22.44 48.10 57.53
C ALA A 188 -22.74 47.56 58.93
N THR A 189 -21.95 46.60 59.41
CA THR A 189 -22.10 46.00 60.74
C THR A 189 -21.27 46.70 61.83
N SER A 190 -20.58 47.80 61.51
CA SER A 190 -19.58 48.43 62.39
C SER A 190 -18.54 47.42 62.91
N TYR A 191 -17.98 46.65 61.98
CA TYR A 191 -17.00 45.58 62.22
C TYR A 191 -17.49 44.50 63.20
N PHE A 192 -18.78 44.16 63.13
CA PHE A 192 -19.42 43.19 64.03
C PHE A 192 -19.34 43.58 65.51
N CYS A 193 -19.60 44.86 65.82
CA CYS A 193 -19.67 45.37 67.19
C CYS A 193 -20.77 44.67 68.02
N GLU A 194 -20.52 44.41 69.30
CA GLU A 194 -21.50 43.84 70.25
C GLU A 194 -22.78 44.67 70.35
N ASP A 195 -22.70 46.00 70.18
CA ASP A 195 -23.87 46.89 70.18
C ASP A 195 -24.86 46.58 69.05
N ASN A 196 -24.38 45.94 67.96
CA ASN A 196 -25.19 45.51 66.84
C ASN A 196 -25.59 44.02 66.92
N LEU A 197 -25.21 43.30 67.98
CA LEU A 197 -25.56 41.89 68.14
C LEU A 197 -27.05 41.74 68.46
N ILE A 198 -27.79 41.15 67.53
CA ILE A 198 -29.23 40.87 67.70
C ILE A 198 -29.41 39.56 68.48
N GLY A 199 -28.50 38.59 68.30
CA GLY A 199 -28.59 37.32 69.01
C GLY A 199 -27.42 36.38 68.77
N LYS A 200 -27.18 35.50 69.74
CA LYS A 200 -26.12 34.49 69.72
C LYS A 200 -26.69 33.11 69.99
N GLY A 201 -26.46 32.19 69.06
CA GLY A 201 -26.83 30.78 69.18
C GLY A 201 -25.59 29.87 69.28
N SER A 202 -25.81 28.56 69.35
CA SER A 202 -24.74 27.57 69.39
C SER A 202 -23.93 27.47 68.09
N LEU A 203 -24.47 27.96 66.97
CA LEU A 203 -23.88 27.84 65.63
C LEU A 203 -23.52 29.18 64.99
N GLY A 204 -23.71 30.30 65.68
CA GLY A 204 -23.36 31.61 65.12
C GLY A 204 -23.95 32.80 65.86
N MET A 205 -23.62 33.97 65.34
CA MET A 205 -24.05 35.29 65.83
C MET A 205 -24.75 36.03 64.70
N VAL A 206 -25.79 36.78 65.05
CA VAL A 206 -26.56 37.60 64.10
C VAL A 206 -26.35 39.06 64.47
N TYR A 207 -25.83 39.84 63.52
CA TYR A 207 -25.58 41.27 63.69
C TYR A 207 -26.53 42.09 62.82
N LYS A 208 -26.94 43.25 63.34
CA LYS A 208 -27.59 44.29 62.56
C LYS A 208 -26.54 45.00 61.71
N GLY A 209 -26.85 45.27 60.46
CA GLY A 209 -26.05 46.15 59.61
C GLY A 209 -26.92 47.09 58.78
N VAL A 210 -26.37 48.26 58.43
CA VAL A 210 -27.01 49.26 57.57
C VAL A 210 -26.10 49.47 56.36
N LEU A 211 -26.61 49.19 55.16
CA LEU A 211 -25.86 49.38 53.92
C LEU A 211 -25.89 50.86 53.51
N SER A 212 -24.96 51.25 52.63
CA SER A 212 -24.86 52.65 52.18
C SER A 212 -26.07 53.14 51.37
N ASP A 213 -26.93 52.24 50.90
CA ASP A 213 -28.14 52.55 50.16
C ASP A 213 -29.41 52.71 51.04
N GLY A 214 -29.30 52.50 52.36
CA GLY A 214 -30.35 52.82 53.35
C GLY A 214 -31.11 51.62 53.89
#